data_AF-A0A0R3SD95-F1
#
_entry.id   AF-A0A0R3SD95-F1
#
_cell.length_a   1.000
_cell.length_b   1.000
_cell.length_c   1.000
_cell.angle_alpha   90.00
_cell.angle_beta   90.00
_cell.angle_gamma   90.00
#
_symmetry.space_group_name_H-M   'P 1'
#
loop_
_entity.id
_entity.type
_entity.pdbx_description
1 polymer ?
#
loop_
_entity_poly.entity_id
_entity_poly.type
_entity_poly.pdbx_seq_one_letter_code
_entity_poly.pdbx_strand_id
1 'polypeptide(L)'
;MAVRNSNQGVGFNGATMENFHDKLVRMSKEDLEILFNDNEKIRKMVVESSSVKNLKSTKKSLMKSNKQKAAKNLESEPKMEKIREDLIAAHQEFNETLKEYSSYKSKLDEIRGSFSAQTMLALMKVANAEEDEVSEQLQKNLLDKKIELDEFLTRMYELRKSYNMRRIKIDKLSELENSAHGHLSPPRRTYPQFGSVSHSRPGLYPNL
;
A
#
# COMPACT_ATOMS: atom_id res chain seq x y z
N MET A 1 -77.30 7.59 -10.28
CA MET A 1 -75.98 7.87 -10.90
C MET A 1 -74.94 7.97 -9.80
N ALA A 2 -74.09 6.96 -9.66
CA ALA A 2 -73.03 6.96 -8.65
C ALA A 2 -71.78 7.65 -9.25
N VAL A 3 -71.58 8.92 -8.88
CA VAL A 3 -70.35 9.64 -9.22
C VAL A 3 -69.25 9.10 -8.32
N ARG A 4 -68.53 8.07 -8.78
CA ARG A 4 -67.25 7.66 -8.19
C ARG A 4 -66.24 8.76 -8.48
N ASN A 5 -66.09 9.70 -7.55
CA ASN A 5 -65.03 10.68 -7.60
C ASN A 5 -63.73 10.02 -7.10
N SER A 6 -63.02 9.37 -8.04
CA SER A 6 -61.74 8.70 -7.82
C SER A 6 -60.58 9.69 -7.75
N ASN A 7 -60.70 10.78 -6.98
CA ASN A 7 -59.60 11.71 -6.83
C ASN A 7 -58.70 11.22 -5.68
N GLN A 8 -57.76 10.33 -6.01
CA GLN A 8 -56.67 9.99 -5.10
C GLN A 8 -55.84 11.26 -4.89
N GLY A 9 -56.06 11.94 -3.76
CA GLY A 9 -55.29 13.11 -3.38
C GLY A 9 -53.80 12.81 -3.42
N VAL A 10 -53.06 13.56 -4.22
CA VAL A 10 -51.59 13.52 -4.26
C VAL A 10 -51.10 13.85 -2.84
N GLY A 11 -50.60 12.83 -2.16
CA GLY A 11 -50.21 12.95 -0.76
C GLY A 11 -48.80 13.48 -0.57
N PHE A 12 -48.57 14.09 0.60
CA PHE A 12 -47.27 14.61 1.02
C PHE A 12 -46.26 13.46 1.25
N ASN A 13 -45.07 13.54 0.64
CA ASN A 13 -44.02 12.50 0.69
C ASN A 13 -44.50 11.07 0.30
N GLY A 14 -45.35 10.95 -0.73
CA GLY A 14 -45.73 9.66 -1.32
C GLY A 14 -46.73 8.82 -0.51
N ALA A 15 -47.27 9.34 0.59
CA ALA A 15 -48.29 8.65 1.37
C ALA A 15 -49.71 9.03 0.90
N THR A 16 -50.50 8.07 0.42
CA THR A 16 -51.90 8.29 0.03
C THR A 16 -52.73 8.72 1.24
N MET A 17 -53.45 9.85 1.12
CA MET A 17 -54.38 10.30 2.15
C MET A 17 -55.70 9.52 2.04
N GLU A 18 -56.19 9.02 3.18
CA GLU A 18 -57.47 8.34 3.27
C GLU A 18 -58.62 9.27 2.83
N ASN A 19 -59.48 8.77 1.95
CA ASN A 19 -60.64 9.54 1.48
C ASN A 19 -61.75 9.48 2.55
N PHE A 20 -61.98 10.59 3.24
CA PHE A 20 -63.00 10.68 4.30
C PHE A 20 -64.44 10.68 3.75
N HIS A 21 -64.63 10.79 2.43
CA HIS A 21 -65.95 10.87 1.80
C HIS A 21 -66.87 9.70 2.18
N ASP A 22 -66.40 8.45 2.05
CA ASP A 22 -67.20 7.26 2.34
C ASP A 22 -67.58 7.14 3.82
N LYS A 23 -66.78 7.73 4.71
CA LYS A 23 -67.03 7.77 6.15
C LYS A 23 -68.07 8.84 6.50
N LEU A 24 -67.97 10.02 5.89
CA LEU A 24 -68.88 11.13 6.10
C LEU A 24 -70.30 10.83 5.56
N VAL A 25 -70.40 10.16 4.41
CA VAL A 25 -71.70 9.78 3.80
C VAL A 25 -72.49 8.78 4.66
N ARG A 26 -71.83 8.05 5.56
CA ARG A 26 -72.46 7.06 6.45
C ARG A 26 -72.88 7.63 7.81
N MET A 27 -72.59 8.90 8.10
CA MET A 27 -72.93 9.55 9.38
C MET A 27 -74.35 10.14 9.35
N SER A 28 -75.01 10.20 10.50
CA SER A 28 -76.32 10.87 10.63
C SER A 28 -76.19 12.39 10.48
N LYS A 29 -77.29 13.08 10.17
CA LYS A 29 -77.31 14.55 10.02
C LYS A 29 -76.89 15.22 11.33
N GLU A 30 -77.37 14.71 12.45
CA GLU A 30 -77.06 15.17 13.80
C GLU A 30 -75.56 15.00 14.10
N ASP A 31 -74.96 13.87 13.72
CA ASP A 31 -73.52 13.63 13.89
C ASP A 31 -72.66 14.54 13.01
N LEU A 32 -73.12 14.86 11.79
CA LEU A 32 -72.47 15.78 10.86
C LEU A 32 -72.54 17.23 11.35
N GLU A 33 -73.66 17.67 11.95
CA GLU A 33 -73.77 18.99 12.57
C GLU A 33 -72.86 19.12 13.79
N ILE A 34 -72.79 18.08 14.63
CA ILE A 34 -71.84 18.04 15.76
C ILE A 34 -70.39 18.07 15.25
N LEU A 35 -70.07 17.31 14.19
CA LEU A 35 -68.74 17.29 13.61
C LEU A 35 -68.37 18.64 12.97
N PHE A 36 -69.31 19.31 12.31
CA PHE A 36 -69.12 20.62 11.69
C PHE A 36 -68.86 21.72 12.72
N ASN A 37 -69.55 21.65 13.87
CA ASN A 37 -69.43 22.63 14.95
C ASN A 37 -68.25 22.36 15.91
N ASP A 38 -67.63 21.17 15.85
CA ASP A 38 -66.51 20.79 16.71
C ASP A 38 -65.24 20.45 15.90
N ASN A 39 -64.36 21.44 15.77
CA ASN A 39 -63.06 21.32 15.11
C ASN A 39 -62.13 20.29 15.77
N GLU A 40 -62.24 20.04 17.09
CA GLU A 40 -61.43 19.04 17.78
C GLU A 40 -61.87 17.62 17.39
N LYS A 41 -63.18 17.42 17.16
CA LYS A 41 -63.71 16.15 16.65
C LYS A 41 -63.24 15.86 15.22
N ILE A 42 -63.13 16.89 14.37
CA ILE A 42 -62.53 16.79 13.03
C ILE A 42 -61.04 16.43 13.14
N ARG A 43 -60.27 17.13 13.99
CA ARG A 43 -58.85 16.82 14.23
C ARG A 43 -58.65 15.39 14.72
N LYS A 44 -59.49 14.94 15.66
CA LYS A 44 -59.45 13.58 16.18
C LYS A 44 -59.72 12.55 15.07
N MET A 45 -60.70 12.79 14.20
CA MET A 45 -60.99 11.93 13.05
C MET A 45 -59.78 11.81 12.10
N VAL A 46 -59.09 12.92 11.82
CA VAL A 46 -57.90 12.95 10.97
C VAL A 46 -56.71 12.25 11.65
N VAL A 47 -56.49 12.48 12.94
CA VAL A 47 -55.42 11.83 13.71
C VAL A 47 -55.63 10.32 13.85
N GLU A 48 -56.88 9.88 13.92
CA GLU A 48 -57.27 8.48 14.00
C GLU A 48 -57.32 7.77 12.65
N SER A 49 -57.16 8.50 11.54
CA SER A 49 -57.08 7.92 10.19
C SER A 49 -55.94 6.91 10.07
N SER A 50 -56.16 5.93 9.20
CA SER A 50 -55.18 4.88 8.90
C SER A 50 -53.89 5.48 8.33
N SER A 51 -53.98 6.48 7.43
CA SER A 51 -52.82 7.16 6.86
C SER A 51 -51.94 7.85 7.92
N VAL A 52 -52.54 8.59 8.86
CA VAL A 52 -51.76 9.30 9.91
C VAL A 52 -51.19 8.31 10.93
N LYS A 53 -51.93 7.26 11.29
CA LYS A 53 -51.43 6.18 12.16
C LYS A 53 -50.25 5.44 11.50
N ASN A 54 -50.36 5.11 10.22
CA ASN A 54 -49.29 4.46 9.45
C ASN A 54 -48.06 5.36 9.39
N LEU A 55 -48.22 6.65 9.09
CA LEU A 55 -47.11 7.60 9.06
C LEU A 55 -46.42 7.73 10.44
N LYS A 56 -47.19 7.79 11.53
CA LYS A 56 -46.65 7.80 12.90
C LYS A 56 -45.91 6.49 13.22
N SER A 57 -46.44 5.36 12.77
CA SER A 57 -45.80 4.04 12.93
C SER A 57 -44.48 3.97 12.16
N THR A 58 -44.47 4.36 10.88
CA THR A 58 -43.26 4.43 10.05
C THR A 58 -42.23 5.38 10.65
N LYS A 59 -42.63 6.57 11.11
CA LYS A 59 -41.73 7.50 11.82
C LYS A 59 -41.09 6.85 13.05
N LYS A 60 -41.88 6.17 13.89
CA LYS A 60 -41.36 5.47 15.08
C LYS A 60 -40.40 4.35 14.68
N SER A 61 -40.72 3.57 13.65
CA SER A 61 -39.87 2.50 13.12
C SER A 61 -38.54 3.04 12.59
N LEU A 62 -38.58 4.11 11.78
CA LEU A 62 -37.38 4.77 11.26
C LEU A 62 -36.54 5.39 12.37
N MET A 63 -37.15 6.06 13.35
CA MET A 63 -36.43 6.59 14.51
C MET A 63 -35.75 5.46 15.30
N LYS A 64 -36.42 4.33 15.52
CA LYS A 64 -35.84 3.17 16.19
C LYS A 64 -34.68 2.59 15.38
N SER A 65 -34.85 2.44 14.07
CA SER A 65 -33.80 1.95 13.16
C SER A 65 -32.59 2.87 13.13
N ASN A 66 -32.80 4.18 13.02
CA ASN A 66 -31.74 5.18 13.04
C ASN A 66 -30.97 5.14 14.38
N LYS A 67 -31.68 5.12 15.51
CA LYS A 67 -31.06 4.97 16.84
C LYS A 67 -30.23 3.69 16.95
N GLN A 68 -30.74 2.57 16.46
CA GLN A 68 -30.01 1.30 16.46
C GLN A 68 -28.75 1.37 15.59
N LYS A 69 -28.83 1.98 14.40
CA LYS A 69 -27.67 2.18 13.52
C LYS A 69 -26.63 3.10 14.17
N ALA A 70 -27.07 4.21 14.76
CA ALA A 70 -26.18 5.13 15.48
C ALA A 70 -25.47 4.43 16.65
N ALA A 71 -26.20 3.64 17.45
CA ALA A 71 -25.62 2.86 18.54
C ALA A 71 -24.57 1.85 18.05
N LYS A 72 -24.86 1.12 16.97
CA LYS A 72 -23.90 0.18 16.36
C LYS A 72 -22.67 0.89 15.79
N ASN A 73 -22.84 2.07 15.18
CA ASN A 73 -21.72 2.86 14.67
C ASN A 73 -20.80 3.30 15.83
N LEU A 74 -21.37 3.81 16.92
CA LEU A 74 -20.62 4.20 18.12
C LEU A 74 -19.90 3.00 18.77
N GLU A 75 -20.52 1.82 18.79
CA GLU A 75 -19.88 0.60 19.29
C GLU A 75 -18.72 0.11 18.39
N SER A 76 -18.81 0.38 17.09
CA SER A 76 -17.82 -0.08 16.10
C SER A 76 -16.63 0.86 15.96
N GLU A 77 -16.83 2.15 16.23
CA GLU A 77 -15.80 3.19 16.21
C GLU A 77 -14.51 2.82 16.96
N PRO A 78 -14.52 2.38 18.24
CA PRO A 78 -13.29 2.04 18.96
C PRO A 78 -12.55 0.84 18.34
N LYS A 79 -13.27 -0.12 17.76
CA LYS A 79 -12.65 -1.27 17.07
C LYS A 79 -11.97 -0.81 15.79
N MET A 80 -12.63 0.08 15.04
CA MET A 80 -12.10 0.63 13.80
C MET A 80 -10.87 1.51 14.05
N GLU A 81 -10.92 2.34 15.10
CA GLU A 81 -9.80 3.20 15.49
C GLU A 81 -8.60 2.37 15.93
N LYS A 82 -8.82 1.32 16.73
CA LYS A 82 -7.75 0.40 17.10
C LYS A 82 -7.08 -0.25 15.88
N ILE A 83 -7.87 -0.79 14.94
CA ILE A 83 -7.32 -1.39 13.71
C ILE A 83 -6.55 -0.35 12.89
N ARG A 84 -7.03 0.89 12.84
CA ARG A 84 -6.36 2.00 12.17
C ARG A 84 -5.01 2.30 12.82
N GLU A 85 -4.97 2.40 14.14
CA GLU A 85 -3.73 2.62 14.91
C GLU A 85 -2.74 1.47 14.70
N ASP A 86 -3.19 0.22 14.81
CA ASP A 86 -2.37 -0.98 14.59
C ASP A 86 -1.78 -0.99 13.17
N LEU A 87 -2.59 -0.61 12.16
CA LEU A 87 -2.14 -0.51 10.77
C LEU A 87 -1.08 0.59 10.59
N ILE A 88 -1.27 1.75 11.22
CA ILE A 88 -0.30 2.85 11.17
C ILE A 88 1.02 2.42 11.82
N ALA A 89 0.96 1.78 12.98
CA ALA A 89 2.13 1.28 13.69
C ALA A 89 2.89 0.22 12.84
N ALA A 90 2.19 -0.79 12.31
CA ALA A 90 2.80 -1.80 11.45
C ALA A 90 3.41 -1.21 10.18
N HIS A 91 2.77 -0.20 9.59
CA HIS A 91 3.31 0.50 8.43
C HIS A 91 4.56 1.34 8.77
N GLN A 92 4.60 1.96 9.96
CA GLN A 92 5.79 2.67 10.43
C GLN A 92 6.97 1.71 10.64
N GLU A 93 6.74 0.61 11.37
CA GLU A 93 7.76 -0.43 11.62
C GLU A 93 8.28 -1.03 10.31
N PHE A 94 7.38 -1.31 9.35
CA PHE A 94 7.76 -1.79 8.03
C PHE A 94 8.68 -0.79 7.31
N ASN A 95 8.35 0.51 7.34
CA ASN A 95 9.16 1.54 6.68
C ASN A 95 10.51 1.75 7.36
N GLU A 96 10.59 1.62 8.69
CA GLU A 96 11.85 1.64 9.42
C GLU A 96 12.74 0.46 9.02
N THR A 97 12.18 -0.74 9.05
CA THR A 97 12.87 -1.97 8.61
C THR A 97 13.31 -1.87 7.14
N LEU A 98 12.48 -1.29 6.28
CA LEU A 98 12.80 -1.09 4.87
C LEU A 98 13.96 -0.11 4.68
N LYS A 99 14.04 0.96 5.49
CA LYS A 99 15.17 1.90 5.47
C LYS A 99 16.45 1.21 5.92
N GLU A 100 16.40 0.41 6.99
CA GLU A 100 17.55 -0.38 7.44
C GLU A 100 18.02 -1.35 6.37
N TYR A 101 17.09 -2.11 5.78
CA TYR A 101 17.37 -3.01 4.66
C TYR A 101 18.02 -2.27 3.49
N SER A 102 17.50 -1.10 3.10
CA SER A 102 18.08 -0.30 2.02
C SER A 102 19.49 0.18 2.33
N SER A 103 19.77 0.52 3.61
CA SER A 103 21.11 0.90 4.07
C SER A 103 22.07 -0.29 3.96
N TYR A 104 21.68 -1.47 4.46
CA TYR A 104 22.48 -2.69 4.33
C TYR A 104 22.71 -3.08 2.88
N LYS A 105 21.68 -2.98 2.04
CA LYS A 105 21.79 -3.25 0.61
C LYS A 105 22.76 -2.31 -0.07
N SER A 106 22.71 -1.01 0.23
CA SER A 106 23.62 -0.03 -0.34
C SER A 106 25.09 -0.32 0.05
N LYS A 107 25.33 -0.66 1.32
CA LYS A 107 26.66 -1.09 1.79
C LYS A 107 27.13 -2.38 1.09
N LEU A 108 26.23 -3.35 0.90
CA LEU A 108 26.54 -4.58 0.19
C LEU A 108 26.89 -4.32 -1.27
N ASP A 109 26.13 -3.45 -1.94
CA ASP A 109 26.35 -3.08 -3.33
C ASP A 109 27.67 -2.29 -3.48
N GLU A 110 28.05 -1.45 -2.51
CA GLU A 110 29.34 -0.77 -2.45
C GLU A 110 30.51 -1.76 -2.31
N ILE A 111 30.39 -2.72 -1.39
CA ILE A 111 31.39 -3.79 -1.22
C ILE A 111 31.46 -4.63 -2.50
N ARG A 112 30.33 -4.98 -3.11
CA ARG A 112 30.31 -5.76 -4.35
C ARG A 112 30.91 -4.99 -5.53
N GLY A 113 30.72 -3.67 -5.59
CA GLY A 113 31.32 -2.81 -6.62
C GLY A 113 32.83 -2.65 -6.44
N SER A 114 33.28 -2.36 -5.22
CA SER A 114 34.70 -2.20 -4.89
C SER A 114 35.49 -3.51 -4.99
N PHE A 115 34.89 -4.64 -4.60
CA PHE A 115 35.47 -5.98 -4.68
C PHE A 115 34.91 -6.82 -5.83
N SER A 116 34.55 -6.19 -6.95
CA SER A 116 34.15 -6.97 -8.12
C SER A 116 35.33 -7.81 -8.63
N ALA A 117 35.07 -9.02 -9.14
CA ALA A 117 36.11 -9.90 -9.69
C ALA A 117 36.90 -9.20 -10.80
N GLN A 118 36.22 -8.44 -11.66
CA GLN A 118 36.85 -7.59 -12.68
C GLN A 118 37.76 -6.52 -12.08
N THR A 119 37.31 -5.80 -11.03
CA THR A 119 38.14 -4.77 -10.37
C THR A 119 39.39 -5.41 -9.77
N MET A 120 39.25 -6.55 -9.08
CA MET A 120 40.39 -7.27 -8.52
C MET A 120 41.35 -7.76 -9.62
N LEU A 121 40.84 -8.31 -10.72
CA LEU A 121 41.65 -8.72 -11.88
C LEU A 121 42.45 -7.55 -12.45
N ALA A 122 41.81 -6.39 -12.65
CA ALA A 122 42.48 -5.21 -13.16
C ALA A 122 43.61 -4.75 -12.22
N LEU A 123 43.33 -4.64 -10.92
CA LEU A 123 44.34 -4.25 -9.92
C LEU A 123 45.50 -5.25 -9.85
N MET A 124 45.22 -6.55 -9.90
CA MET A 124 46.25 -7.59 -9.91
C MET A 124 47.12 -7.52 -11.16
N LYS A 125 46.53 -7.26 -12.33
CA LYS A 125 47.27 -7.08 -13.59
C LYS A 125 48.20 -5.87 -13.54
N VAL A 126 47.74 -4.75 -12.97
CA VAL A 126 48.57 -3.56 -12.76
C VAL A 126 49.75 -3.88 -11.83
N ALA A 127 49.49 -4.45 -10.65
CA ALA A 127 50.56 -4.82 -9.71
C ALA A 127 51.54 -5.87 -10.28
N ASN A 128 51.08 -6.77 -11.16
CA ASN A 128 51.94 -7.72 -11.84
C ASN A 128 52.85 -7.04 -12.87
N ALA A 129 52.33 -6.05 -13.61
CA ALA A 129 53.11 -5.24 -14.54
C ALA A 129 54.14 -4.36 -13.82
N GLU A 130 53.78 -3.75 -12.69
CA GLU A 130 54.70 -2.98 -11.83
C GLU A 130 55.86 -3.85 -11.34
N GLU A 131 55.60 -5.07 -10.88
CA GLU A 131 56.68 -5.99 -10.48
C GLU A 131 57.59 -6.42 -11.65
N ASP A 132 57.06 -6.52 -12.87
CA ASP A 132 57.86 -6.82 -14.06
C ASP A 132 58.78 -5.65 -14.40
N GLU A 133 58.28 -4.42 -14.31
CA GLU A 133 59.09 -3.21 -14.47
C GLU A 133 60.20 -3.11 -13.41
N VAL A 134 59.89 -3.39 -12.14
CA VAL A 134 60.90 -3.48 -11.07
C VAL A 134 61.93 -4.56 -11.37
N SER A 135 61.52 -5.68 -11.97
CA SER A 135 62.42 -6.76 -12.36
C SER A 135 63.37 -6.34 -13.49
N GLU A 136 62.86 -5.62 -14.49
CA GLU A 136 63.68 -5.04 -15.56
C GLU A 136 64.66 -4.00 -15.02
N GLN A 137 64.21 -3.15 -14.09
CA GLN A 137 65.08 -2.15 -13.45
C GLN A 137 66.20 -2.82 -12.64
N LEU A 138 65.89 -3.91 -11.94
CA LEU A 138 66.88 -4.69 -11.19
C LEU A 138 67.93 -5.32 -12.14
N GLN A 139 67.48 -5.83 -13.29
CA GLN A 139 68.39 -6.34 -14.33
C GLN A 139 69.29 -5.25 -14.90
N LYS A 140 68.74 -4.06 -15.21
CA LYS A 140 69.53 -2.90 -15.67
C LYS A 140 70.57 -2.49 -14.63
N ASN A 141 70.20 -2.45 -13.35
CA ASN A 141 71.13 -2.11 -12.27
C ASN A 141 72.29 -3.10 -12.16
N LEU A 142 72.07 -4.40 -12.40
CA LEU A 142 73.15 -5.39 -12.44
C LEU A 142 74.09 -5.14 -13.62
N LEU A 143 73.55 -4.89 -14.82
CA LEU A 143 74.34 -4.61 -16.03
C LEU A 143 75.18 -3.34 -15.88
N ASP A 144 74.62 -2.32 -15.23
CA ASP A 144 75.30 -1.07 -14.90
C ASP A 144 76.30 -1.22 -13.73
N LYS A 145 76.44 -2.42 -13.15
CA LYS A 145 77.27 -2.72 -11.97
C LYS A 145 76.93 -1.87 -10.75
N LYS A 146 75.66 -1.44 -10.61
CA LYS A 146 75.14 -0.67 -9.46
C LYS A 146 74.82 -1.55 -8.25
N ILE A 147 74.63 -2.85 -8.48
CA ILE A 147 74.36 -3.87 -7.44
C ILE A 147 75.26 -5.07 -7.68
N GLU A 148 75.57 -5.80 -6.61
CA GLU A 148 76.34 -7.04 -6.70
C GLU A 148 75.45 -8.22 -7.14
N LEU A 149 76.09 -9.27 -7.66
CA LEU A 149 75.38 -10.44 -8.18
C LEU A 149 74.55 -11.15 -7.10
N ASP A 150 75.06 -11.26 -5.88
CA ASP A 150 74.37 -11.98 -4.79
C ASP A 150 73.11 -11.21 -4.31
N GLU A 151 73.21 -9.89 -4.24
CA GLU A 151 72.09 -8.98 -3.97
C GLU A 151 71.03 -9.06 -5.07
N PHE A 152 71.47 -9.09 -6.34
CA PHE A 152 70.58 -9.28 -7.48
C PHE A 152 69.82 -10.60 -7.38
N LEU A 153 70.52 -11.72 -7.15
CA LEU A 153 69.91 -13.05 -7.12
C LEU A 153 68.86 -13.15 -6.01
N THR A 154 69.17 -12.63 -4.82
CA THR A 154 68.26 -12.62 -3.67
C THR A 154 66.98 -11.83 -3.97
N ARG A 155 67.12 -10.60 -4.49
CA ARG A 155 65.96 -9.75 -4.80
C ARG A 155 65.16 -10.26 -6.00
N MET A 156 65.84 -10.70 -7.04
CA MET A 156 65.23 -11.20 -8.27
C MET A 156 64.43 -12.48 -8.01
N TYR A 157 64.94 -13.36 -7.15
CA TYR A 157 64.25 -14.58 -6.75
C TYR A 157 62.91 -14.27 -6.07
N GLU A 158 62.90 -13.44 -5.02
CA GLU A 158 61.66 -13.10 -4.30
C GLU A 158 60.68 -12.33 -5.20
N LEU A 159 61.18 -11.43 -6.05
CA LEU A 159 60.35 -10.69 -6.98
C LEU A 159 59.69 -11.60 -8.02
N ARG A 160 60.45 -12.52 -8.65
CA ARG A 160 59.90 -13.47 -9.62
C ARG A 160 58.97 -14.48 -8.97
N LYS A 161 59.22 -14.89 -7.73
CA LYS A 161 58.32 -15.73 -6.96
C LYS A 161 56.96 -15.04 -6.74
N SER A 162 56.96 -13.78 -6.29
CA SER A 162 55.73 -12.97 -6.15
C SER A 162 55.00 -12.79 -7.48
N TYR A 163 55.75 -12.43 -8.54
CA TYR A 163 55.22 -12.24 -9.89
C TYR A 163 54.50 -13.48 -10.40
N ASN A 164 55.16 -14.64 -10.36
CA ASN A 164 54.61 -15.90 -10.85
C ASN A 164 53.38 -16.33 -10.03
N MET A 165 53.42 -16.15 -8.71
CA MET A 165 52.26 -16.41 -7.86
C MET A 165 51.06 -15.51 -8.22
N ARG A 166 51.30 -14.22 -8.50
CA ARG A 166 50.22 -13.31 -8.93
C ARG A 166 49.73 -13.64 -10.32
N ARG A 167 50.61 -14.03 -11.25
CA ARG A 167 50.26 -14.49 -12.61
C ARG A 167 49.30 -15.68 -12.58
N ILE A 168 49.64 -16.73 -11.82
CA ILE A 168 48.80 -17.92 -11.66
C ILE A 168 47.43 -17.55 -11.07
N LYS A 169 47.40 -16.65 -10.08
CA LYS A 169 46.13 -16.19 -9.48
C LYS A 169 45.28 -15.39 -10.48
N ILE A 170 45.88 -14.54 -11.31
CA ILE A 170 45.20 -13.80 -12.39
C ILE A 170 44.57 -14.79 -13.38
N ASP A 171 45.35 -15.76 -13.86
CA ASP A 171 44.88 -16.75 -14.82
C ASP A 171 43.69 -17.54 -14.25
N LYS A 172 43.80 -17.97 -12.98
CA LYS A 172 42.73 -18.75 -12.36
C LYS A 172 41.47 -17.94 -12.10
N LEU A 173 41.61 -16.67 -11.67
CA LEU A 173 40.47 -15.78 -11.46
C LEU A 173 39.80 -15.41 -12.80
N SER A 174 40.58 -15.25 -13.88
CA SER A 174 40.08 -15.02 -15.23
C SER A 174 39.30 -16.24 -15.76
N GLU A 175 39.77 -17.45 -15.49
CA GLU A 175 39.06 -18.69 -15.84
C GLU A 175 37.72 -18.80 -15.10
N LEU A 176 37.71 -18.49 -13.79
CA LEU A 176 36.49 -18.48 -12.99
C LEU A 176 35.48 -17.45 -13.49
N GLU A 177 35.95 -16.26 -13.88
CA GLU A 177 35.09 -15.23 -14.46
C GLU A 177 34.47 -15.71 -15.78
N ASN A 178 35.26 -16.24 -16.71
CA ASN A 178 34.77 -16.76 -17.98
C ASN A 178 33.81 -17.95 -17.79
N SER A 179 34.07 -18.81 -16.81
CA SER A 179 33.21 -19.97 -16.49
C SER A 179 31.90 -19.56 -15.83
N ALA A 180 31.92 -18.54 -14.96
CA ALA A 180 30.74 -17.99 -14.31
C ALA A 180 29.81 -17.27 -15.32
N HIS A 181 30.36 -16.71 -16.39
CA HIS A 181 29.56 -16.13 -17.47
C HIS A 181 28.93 -17.19 -18.40
N GLY A 182 29.40 -18.45 -18.37
CA GLY A 182 28.87 -19.57 -19.14
C GLY A 182 27.74 -20.35 -18.46
N HIS A 183 27.61 -20.26 -17.13
CA HIS A 183 26.60 -20.99 -16.37
C HIS A 183 25.94 -20.08 -15.32
N LEU A 184 24.65 -19.80 -15.51
CA LEU A 184 23.73 -19.09 -14.61
C LEU A 184 23.87 -17.56 -14.59
N SER A 185 23.15 -16.90 -15.51
CA SER A 185 22.33 -15.78 -15.04
C SER A 185 21.12 -16.39 -14.32
N PRO A 186 21.00 -16.33 -12.99
CA PRO A 186 19.68 -16.48 -12.38
C PRO A 186 18.83 -15.35 -12.95
N PRO A 187 17.55 -15.59 -13.30
CA PRO A 187 16.67 -14.50 -13.68
C PRO A 187 16.75 -13.46 -12.56
N ARG A 188 17.15 -12.24 -12.94
CA ARG A 188 17.19 -11.08 -12.06
C ARG A 188 15.84 -11.05 -11.36
N ARG A 189 15.78 -11.43 -10.08
CA ARG A 189 14.53 -11.38 -9.31
C ARG A 189 14.13 -9.91 -9.30
N THR A 190 13.22 -9.55 -10.18
CA THR A 190 12.46 -8.32 -10.07
C THR A 190 11.70 -8.45 -8.77
N TYR A 191 12.22 -7.85 -7.71
CA TYR A 191 11.42 -7.62 -6.53
C TYR A 191 10.17 -6.90 -7.00
N PRO A 192 8.96 -7.34 -6.60
CA PRO A 192 7.77 -6.58 -6.90
C PRO A 192 8.02 -5.17 -6.35
N GLN A 193 8.06 -4.19 -7.25
CA GLN A 193 7.87 -2.81 -6.82
C GLN A 193 6.53 -2.83 -6.11
N PHE A 194 6.55 -2.61 -4.79
CA PHE A 194 5.37 -2.16 -4.11
C PHE A 194 5.04 -0.82 -4.74
N GLY A 195 4.14 -0.88 -5.73
CA GLY A 195 3.64 0.30 -6.41
C GLY A 195 3.21 1.28 -5.34
N SER A 196 3.63 2.52 -5.50
CA SER A 196 3.02 3.64 -4.82
C SER A 196 1.53 3.55 -5.11
N VAL A 197 0.75 3.03 -4.16
CA VAL A 197 -0.70 3.08 -4.21
C VAL A 197 -1.04 4.56 -4.12
N SER A 198 -1.23 5.17 -5.28
CA SER A 198 -1.88 6.46 -5.42
C SER A 198 -3.18 6.36 -4.63
N HIS A 199 -3.25 7.10 -3.53
CA HIS A 199 -4.43 7.18 -2.69
C HIS A 199 -5.56 7.84 -3.49
N SER A 200 -6.30 7.05 -4.26
CA SER A 200 -7.62 7.45 -4.69
C SER A 200 -8.51 7.44 -3.45
N ARG A 201 -8.78 8.65 -2.95
CA ARG A 201 -9.77 8.93 -1.90
C ARG A 201 -10.99 8.02 -2.05
N PRO A 202 -11.43 7.32 -0.99
CA PRO A 202 -12.73 6.64 -1.01
C PRO A 202 -13.81 7.68 -1.24
N GLY A 203 -14.61 7.47 -2.29
CA GLY A 203 -15.77 8.29 -2.60
C GLY A 203 -16.66 8.44 -1.38
N LEU A 204 -17.06 9.68 -1.14
CA LEU A 204 -18.15 10.05 -0.26
C LEU A 204 -19.36 9.14 -0.53
N TYR A 205 -20.00 8.73 0.57
CA TYR A 205 -21.27 8.01 0.67
C TYR A 205 -22.21 8.13 -0.54
N PRO A 206 -22.81 7.01 -1.01
CA PRO A 206 -23.94 7.08 -1.93
C PRO A 206 -25.12 7.80 -1.27
N ASN A 207 -25.62 8.82 -1.96
CA ASN A 207 -26.86 9.52 -1.62
C ASN A 207 -28.08 8.58 -1.79
N LEU A 208 -29.03 8.78 -0.87
CA LEU A 208 -30.46 8.40 -0.89
C LEU A 208 -30.81 6.93 -0.57
#